data_AF-A0A814J9R6-F1
#
_entry.id   AF-A0A814J9R6-F1
#
_cell.length_a   1.000
_cell.length_b   1.000
_cell.length_c   1.000
_cell.angle_alpha   90.00
_cell.angle_beta   90.00
_cell.angle_gamma   90.00
#
_symmetry.space_group_name_H-M   'P 1'
#
loop_
_entity.id
_entity.type
_entity.pdbx_description
1 polymer ?
#
loop_
_entity_poly.entity_id
_entity_poly.type
_entity_poly.pdbx_seq_one_letter_code
_entity_poly.pdbx_strand_id
1 'polypeptide(L)'
;MAQSVNIIDNVVKASLPLYGVTTLFGGLANRVVSSEFAVELQNNLVRAHKAGAGSIMPLESIRGAMLLRANAHLIGASGIRRQWDERLVLFLRKDVTPLVPEFGSIGASGDLIPMSYIAAAISGVDETVQVDFQGEKISAPEALARLELKPELYNAKEGLA
;
A
#
# COMPACT_ATOMS: atom_id res chain seq x y z
N MET A 1 -1.42 -12.17 12.46
CA MET A 1 -0.83 -10.87 12.01
C MET A 1 0.50 -10.54 12.69
N ALA A 2 0.56 -10.28 14.00
CA ALA A 2 1.81 -9.88 14.67
C ALA A 2 2.98 -10.85 14.45
N GLN A 3 2.72 -12.17 14.50
CA GLN A 3 3.73 -13.18 14.19
C GLN A 3 4.33 -13.04 12.77
N SER A 4 3.51 -12.67 11.78
CA SER A 4 3.95 -12.48 10.40
C SER A 4 4.88 -11.27 10.26
N VAL A 5 4.57 -10.17 10.97
CA VAL A 5 5.44 -8.99 11.04
C VAL A 5 6.78 -9.35 11.69
N ASN A 6 6.76 -10.05 12.82
CA ASN A 6 7.98 -10.48 13.52
C ASN A 6 8.88 -11.37 12.65
N ILE A 7 8.31 -12.22 11.79
CA ILE A 7 9.09 -13.04 10.84
C ILE A 7 9.85 -12.15 9.86
N ILE A 8 9.19 -11.13 9.30
CA ILE A 8 9.85 -10.17 8.40
C ILE A 8 10.96 -9.41 9.13
N ASP A 9 10.70 -8.92 10.34
CA ASP A 9 11.70 -8.20 11.13
C ASP A 9 12.95 -9.05 11.39
N ASN A 10 12.77 -10.34 11.67
CA ASN A 10 13.89 -11.27 11.87
C ASN A 10 14.67 -11.52 10.58
N VAL A 11 13.98 -11.65 9.43
CA VAL A 11 14.62 -11.80 8.11
C VAL A 11 15.47 -10.56 7.78
N VAL A 12 14.93 -9.36 8.01
CA VAL A 12 15.63 -8.10 7.76
C VAL A 12 16.84 -7.96 8.69
N LYS A 13 16.70 -8.27 9.98
CA LYS A 13 17.81 -8.23 10.96
C LYS A 13 18.92 -9.23 10.63
N ALA A 14 18.56 -10.41 10.13
CA ALA A 14 19.51 -11.44 9.73
C ALA A 14 20.11 -11.23 8.33
N SER A 15 19.71 -10.18 7.61
CA SER A 15 20.12 -9.89 6.23
C SER A 15 19.92 -11.10 5.29
N LEU A 16 18.88 -11.89 5.54
CA LEU A 16 18.56 -13.04 4.69
C LEU A 16 17.92 -12.54 3.39
N PRO A 17 18.30 -13.09 2.22
CA PRO A 17 17.72 -12.68 0.94
C PRO A 17 16.24 -13.08 0.87
N LEU A 18 15.38 -12.08 0.69
CA LEU A 18 13.94 -12.22 0.57
C LEU A 18 13.41 -11.24 -0.48
N TYR A 19 12.67 -11.78 -1.45
CA TYR A 19 12.14 -11.03 -2.60
C TYR A 19 11.36 -9.78 -2.16
N GLY A 20 11.77 -8.62 -2.68
CA GLY A 20 11.09 -7.34 -2.44
C GLY A 20 11.15 -6.86 -0.99
N VAL A 21 11.99 -7.47 -0.14
CA VAL A 21 12.23 -7.07 1.25
C VAL A 21 13.70 -6.71 1.44
N THR A 22 14.60 -7.64 1.12
CA THR A 22 16.06 -7.45 1.11
C THR A 22 16.65 -7.65 -0.28
N THR A 23 15.78 -7.74 -1.30
CA THR A 23 16.14 -7.64 -2.71
C THR A 23 15.22 -6.64 -3.41
N LEU A 24 15.60 -6.18 -4.61
CA LEU A 24 14.69 -5.42 -5.47
C LEU A 24 13.56 -6.28 -6.06
N PHE A 25 12.78 -5.68 -6.95
CA PHE A 25 11.56 -6.26 -7.55
C PHE A 25 11.77 -6.69 -9.01
N GLY A 26 10.93 -7.60 -9.47
CA GLY A 26 10.84 -7.99 -10.88
C GLY A 26 12.18 -8.42 -11.48
N GLY A 27 12.54 -7.88 -12.64
CA GLY A 27 13.80 -8.19 -13.33
C GLY A 27 15.07 -7.78 -12.57
N LEU A 28 14.96 -7.04 -11.47
CA LEU A 28 16.08 -6.64 -10.61
C LEU A 28 16.16 -7.44 -9.31
N ALA A 29 15.33 -8.47 -9.13
CA ALA A 29 15.26 -9.26 -7.89
C ALA A 29 16.58 -9.94 -7.48
N ASN A 30 17.55 -10.05 -8.38
CA ASN A 30 18.89 -10.54 -8.08
C ASN A 30 19.80 -9.50 -7.39
N ARG A 31 19.32 -8.26 -7.19
CA ARG A 31 20.05 -7.20 -6.49
C ARG A 31 19.64 -7.17 -5.02
N VAL A 32 20.61 -7.38 -4.14
CA VAL A 32 20.46 -7.29 -2.69
C VAL A 32 20.37 -5.83 -2.24
N VAL A 33 19.52 -5.58 -1.25
CA VAL A 33 19.31 -4.28 -0.61
C VAL A 33 19.73 -4.43 0.86
N SER A 34 20.56 -3.51 1.35
CA SER A 34 20.93 -3.49 2.78
C SER A 34 19.69 -3.27 3.65
N SER A 35 19.66 -3.86 4.85
CA SER A 35 18.55 -3.74 5.79
C SER A 35 18.24 -2.29 6.18
N GLU A 36 19.22 -1.40 6.14
CA GLU A 36 19.05 0.05 6.36
C GLU A 36 18.11 0.73 5.34
N PHE A 37 18.02 0.18 4.12
CA PHE A 37 17.16 0.69 3.05
C PHE A 37 15.82 -0.05 2.95
N ALA A 38 15.55 -1.02 3.82
CA ALA A 38 14.35 -1.86 3.70
C ALA A 38 13.04 -1.07 3.82
N VAL A 39 13.02 -0.03 4.67
CA VAL A 39 11.88 0.91 4.81
C VAL A 39 11.75 1.79 3.57
N GLU A 40 12.85 2.39 3.12
CA GLU A 40 12.86 3.26 1.95
C GLU A 40 12.40 2.51 0.69
N LEU A 41 12.85 1.26 0.51
CA LEU A 41 12.47 0.39 -0.59
C LEU A 41 10.93 0.27 -0.74
N GLN A 42 10.21 0.07 0.37
CA GLN A 42 8.74 -0.08 0.33
C GLN A 42 8.01 1.21 -0.01
N ASN A 43 8.49 2.33 0.52
CA ASN A 43 7.84 3.63 0.26
C ASN A 43 8.14 4.10 -1.17
N ASN A 44 9.34 3.81 -1.69
CA ASN A 44 9.68 4.04 -3.09
C ASN A 44 8.90 3.12 -4.04
N LEU A 45 8.64 1.86 -3.64
CA LEU A 45 7.78 0.94 -4.41
C LEU A 45 6.39 1.56 -4.66
N VAL A 46 5.74 2.01 -3.59
CA VAL A 46 4.39 2.62 -3.65
C VAL A 46 4.38 3.86 -4.56
N ARG A 47 5.39 4.74 -4.42
CA ARG A 47 5.51 5.94 -5.25
C ARG A 47 5.77 5.60 -6.73
N ALA A 48 6.70 4.68 -6.99
CA ALA A 48 7.13 4.34 -8.35
C ALA A 48 6.07 3.60 -9.16
N HIS A 49 5.21 2.80 -8.51
CA HIS A 49 4.15 2.04 -9.19
C HIS A 49 2.88 2.85 -9.46
N LYS A 50 2.81 4.09 -8.98
CA LYS A 50 1.70 5.01 -9.25
C LYS A 50 1.80 5.60 -10.67
N ALA A 51 1.74 4.72 -11.66
CA ALA A 51 1.89 5.02 -13.09
C ALA A 51 0.60 4.66 -13.87
N GLY A 52 -0.56 4.81 -13.22
CA GLY A 52 -1.85 4.53 -13.82
C GLY A 52 -2.31 5.63 -14.77
N ALA A 53 -3.18 5.29 -15.72
CA ALA A 53 -3.71 6.21 -16.72
C ALA A 53 -5.20 5.95 -17.00
N GLY A 54 -5.82 6.85 -17.76
CA GLY A 54 -7.22 6.76 -18.14
C GLY A 54 -8.16 7.39 -17.10
N SER A 55 -9.43 7.01 -17.19
CA SER A 55 -10.48 7.49 -16.30
C SER A 55 -10.32 6.86 -14.92
N ILE A 56 -10.98 7.46 -13.92
CA ILE A 56 -11.05 6.85 -12.58
C ILE A 56 -12.00 5.66 -12.63
N MET A 57 -11.57 4.53 -12.07
CA MET A 57 -12.41 3.34 -11.91
C MET A 57 -13.66 3.64 -11.07
N PRO A 58 -14.76 2.89 -11.25
CA PRO A 58 -15.93 3.04 -10.40
C PRO A 58 -15.59 2.90 -8.91
N LEU A 59 -16.11 3.81 -8.08
CA LEU A 59 -15.76 3.89 -6.66
C LEU A 59 -16.11 2.61 -5.91
N GLU A 60 -17.21 1.95 -6.29
CA GLU A 60 -17.63 0.66 -5.75
C GLU A 60 -16.60 -0.45 -6.00
N SER A 61 -15.95 -0.46 -7.16
CA SER A 61 -14.89 -1.42 -7.49
C SER A 61 -13.65 -1.18 -6.64
N ILE A 62 -13.28 0.10 -6.44
CA ILE A 62 -12.14 0.48 -5.60
C ILE A 62 -12.40 0.09 -4.14
N ARG A 63 -13.61 0.37 -3.62
CA ARG A 63 -14.03 -0.02 -2.27
C ARG A 63 -14.05 -1.55 -2.11
N GLY A 64 -14.51 -2.28 -3.13
CA GLY A 64 -14.44 -3.74 -3.17
C GLY A 64 -13.00 -4.23 -3.05
N ALA A 65 -12.07 -3.64 -3.80
CA ALA A 65 -10.66 -3.98 -3.73
C ALA A 65 -10.04 -3.68 -2.35
N MET A 66 -10.36 -2.54 -1.73
CA MET A 66 -9.92 -2.22 -0.37
C MET A 66 -10.39 -3.26 0.66
N LEU A 67 -11.67 -3.66 0.57
CA LEU A 67 -12.24 -4.67 1.46
C LEU A 67 -11.55 -6.03 1.27
N LEU A 68 -11.40 -6.48 0.02
CA LEU A 68 -10.73 -7.74 -0.31
C LEU A 68 -9.29 -7.73 0.18
N ARG A 69 -8.59 -6.61 0.04
CA ARG A 69 -7.21 -6.45 0.49
C ARG A 69 -7.09 -6.55 2.00
N ALA A 70 -7.92 -5.83 2.74
CA ALA A 70 -7.96 -5.90 4.20
C ALA A 70 -8.28 -7.33 4.67
N ASN A 71 -9.27 -7.99 4.06
CA ASN A 71 -9.62 -9.38 4.37
C ASN A 71 -8.44 -10.35 4.12
N ALA A 72 -7.72 -10.19 3.01
CA ALA A 72 -6.59 -11.06 2.69
C ALA A 72 -5.42 -10.91 3.69
N HIS A 73 -5.21 -9.73 4.28
CA HIS A 73 -4.19 -9.53 5.32
C HIS A 73 -4.50 -10.27 6.63
N LEU A 74 -5.79 -10.49 6.95
CA LEU A 74 -6.22 -11.16 8.18
C LEU A 74 -5.77 -12.62 8.25
N ILE A 75 -5.47 -13.27 7.12
CA ILE A 75 -4.84 -14.59 7.06
C ILE A 75 -3.52 -14.60 7.86
N GLY A 76 -2.85 -13.45 7.97
CA GLY A 76 -1.63 -13.32 8.77
C GLY A 76 -0.41 -13.92 8.09
N ALA A 77 -0.36 -13.87 6.75
CA ALA A 77 0.77 -14.34 5.93
C ALA A 77 1.41 -13.22 5.08
N SER A 78 1.08 -11.95 5.34
CA SER A 78 1.47 -10.82 4.48
C SER A 78 2.61 -9.95 5.01
N GLY A 79 2.97 -10.09 6.30
CA GLY A 79 4.03 -9.30 6.93
C GLY A 79 3.67 -7.82 7.14
N ILE A 80 2.38 -7.50 7.27
CA ILE A 80 1.86 -6.12 7.41
C ILE A 80 1.31 -5.85 8.80
N ARG A 81 1.52 -4.63 9.32
CA ARG A 81 0.94 -4.17 10.59
C ARG A 81 -0.57 -3.98 10.46
N ARG A 82 -1.26 -4.38 11.52
CA ARG A 82 -2.73 -4.30 11.66
C ARG A 82 -3.31 -2.89 11.41
N GLN A 83 -2.55 -1.85 11.73
CA GLN A 83 -2.97 -0.47 11.53
C GLN A 83 -3.37 -0.16 10.07
N TRP A 84 -2.76 -0.83 9.09
CA TRP A 84 -3.05 -0.59 7.67
C TRP A 84 -4.43 -1.13 7.29
N ASP A 85 -4.81 -2.28 7.85
CA ASP A 85 -6.16 -2.82 7.71
C ASP A 85 -7.18 -1.95 8.45
N GLU A 86 -6.82 -1.43 9.63
CA GLU A 86 -7.67 -0.51 10.37
C GLU A 86 -7.90 0.79 9.60
N ARG A 87 -6.89 1.32 8.90
CA ARG A 87 -7.03 2.47 8.00
C ARG A 87 -7.91 2.15 6.78
N LEU A 88 -7.72 0.99 6.13
CA LEU A 88 -8.58 0.55 5.02
C LEU A 88 -10.05 0.46 5.46
N VAL A 89 -10.32 -0.18 6.60
CA VAL A 89 -11.66 -0.31 7.16
C VAL A 89 -12.23 1.05 7.56
N LEU A 90 -11.42 1.95 8.13
CA LEU A 90 -11.87 3.29 8.48
C LEU A 90 -12.29 4.09 7.24
N PHE A 91 -11.48 4.07 6.17
CA PHE A 91 -11.81 4.71 4.90
C PHE A 91 -13.14 4.18 4.35
N LEU A 92 -13.33 2.86 4.35
CA LEU A 92 -14.59 2.24 3.93
C LEU A 92 -15.78 2.73 4.77
N ARG A 93 -15.64 2.74 6.11
CA ARG A 93 -16.70 3.16 7.05
C ARG A 93 -17.02 4.65 7.00
N LYS A 94 -16.10 5.47 6.52
CA LYS A 94 -16.24 6.94 6.44
C LYS A 94 -16.55 7.43 5.03
N ASP A 95 -16.76 6.50 4.09
CA ASP A 95 -17.00 6.78 2.68
C ASP A 95 -15.90 7.65 2.05
N VAL A 96 -14.65 7.27 2.35
CA VAL A 96 -13.43 7.81 1.73
C VAL A 96 -12.88 6.78 0.76
N THR A 97 -12.79 7.12 -0.52
CA THR A 97 -12.39 6.21 -1.59
C THR A 97 -11.22 6.81 -2.39
N PRO A 98 -10.05 6.16 -2.46
CA PRO A 98 -8.96 6.63 -3.32
C PRO A 98 -9.38 6.74 -4.78
N LEU A 99 -8.91 7.76 -5.50
CA LEU A 99 -9.14 7.88 -6.94
C LEU A 99 -8.06 7.07 -7.68
N VAL A 100 -8.48 5.97 -8.30
CA VAL A 100 -7.57 5.01 -8.94
C VAL A 100 -7.83 4.97 -10.46
N PRO A 101 -6.82 5.22 -11.32
CA PRO A 101 -6.98 5.11 -12.77
C PRO A 101 -7.28 3.69 -13.26
N GLU A 102 -8.01 3.57 -14.37
CA GLU A 102 -8.46 2.29 -14.95
C GLU A 102 -7.37 1.49 -15.68
N PHE A 103 -6.33 2.14 -16.20
CA PHE A 103 -5.23 1.47 -16.90
C PHE A 103 -3.96 1.41 -16.07
N GLY A 104 -3.25 0.29 -16.18
CA GLY A 104 -1.91 0.09 -15.62
C GLY A 104 -1.62 -1.33 -15.14
N SER A 105 -2.65 -2.06 -14.68
CA SER A 105 -2.49 -3.47 -14.32
C SER A 105 -2.47 -4.37 -15.56
N ILE A 106 -1.64 -5.41 -15.51
CA ILE A 106 -1.65 -6.54 -16.48
C ILE A 106 -2.11 -7.85 -15.82
N GLY A 107 -2.50 -7.84 -14.54
CA GLY A 107 -3.04 -8.99 -13.82
C GLY A 107 -2.09 -10.16 -13.53
N ALA A 108 -0.82 -10.09 -13.94
CA ALA A 108 0.12 -11.23 -13.86
C ALA A 108 0.70 -11.49 -12.47
N SER A 109 1.06 -10.43 -11.73
CA SER A 109 1.72 -10.50 -10.41
C SER A 109 0.94 -9.73 -9.33
N GLY A 110 -0.38 -9.65 -9.50
CA GLY A 110 -1.28 -8.78 -8.75
C GLY A 110 -1.47 -7.41 -9.39
N ASP A 111 -2.41 -6.63 -8.84
CA ASP A 111 -2.79 -5.31 -9.34
C ASP A 111 -1.92 -4.19 -8.77
N LEU A 112 -0.61 -4.28 -9.03
CA LEU A 112 0.40 -3.41 -8.42
C LEU A 112 0.11 -1.91 -8.60
N ILE A 113 -0.23 -1.49 -9.83
CA ILE A 113 -0.51 -0.08 -10.11
C ILE A 113 -1.78 0.38 -9.38
N PRO A 114 -2.96 -0.24 -9.56
CA PRO A 114 -4.15 0.15 -8.79
C PRO A 114 -3.96 0.14 -7.27
N MET A 115 -3.30 -0.89 -6.73
CA MET A 115 -3.06 -1.01 -5.29
C MET A 115 -2.09 0.04 -4.77
N SER A 116 -1.14 0.54 -5.58
CA SER A 116 -0.22 1.58 -5.14
C SER A 116 -0.93 2.91 -4.89
N TYR A 117 -1.98 3.25 -5.65
CA TYR A 117 -2.81 4.43 -5.37
C TYR A 117 -3.54 4.29 -4.03
N ILE A 118 -4.09 3.12 -3.73
CA ILE A 118 -4.76 2.85 -2.45
C ILE A 118 -3.75 2.91 -1.30
N ALA A 119 -2.60 2.25 -1.44
CA ALA A 119 -1.53 2.27 -0.44
C ALA A 119 -0.99 3.68 -0.19
N ALA A 120 -0.83 4.49 -1.24
CA ALA A 120 -0.41 5.87 -1.12
C ALA A 120 -1.48 6.74 -0.42
N ALA A 121 -2.76 6.50 -0.72
CA ALA A 121 -3.86 7.23 -0.08
C ALA A 121 -3.96 6.96 1.43
N ILE A 122 -3.91 5.69 1.86
CA ILE A 122 -4.04 5.35 3.30
C ILE A 122 -2.79 5.70 4.11
N SER A 123 -1.62 5.76 3.47
CA SER A 123 -0.38 6.21 4.11
C SER A 123 -0.30 7.73 4.19
N GLY A 124 -0.85 8.45 3.21
CA GLY A 124 -0.87 9.92 3.15
C GLY A 124 0.51 10.55 2.99
N VAL A 125 1.53 9.78 2.59
CA VAL A 125 2.90 10.27 2.40
C VAL A 125 3.16 10.84 1.01
N ASP A 126 2.14 10.83 0.15
CA ASP A 126 2.16 11.39 -1.21
C ASP A 126 0.98 12.36 -1.36
N GLU A 127 1.29 13.66 -1.40
CA GLU A 127 0.30 14.74 -1.47
C GLU A 127 -0.42 14.81 -2.82
N THR A 128 0.12 14.16 -3.85
CA THR A 128 -0.46 14.19 -5.20
C THR A 128 -1.58 13.16 -5.37
N VAL A 129 -1.80 12.30 -4.38
CA VAL A 129 -2.89 11.32 -4.39
C VAL A 129 -4.18 11.98 -3.93
N GLN A 130 -5.24 11.76 -4.71
CA GLN A 130 -6.56 12.31 -4.44
C GLN A 130 -7.51 11.20 -4.02
N VAL A 131 -8.51 11.56 -3.20
CA VAL A 131 -9.59 10.69 -2.76
C VAL A 131 -10.92 11.38 -3.00
N ASP A 132 -11.97 10.59 -3.21
CA ASP A 132 -13.35 11.02 -2.97
C ASP A 132 -13.64 10.90 -1.47
N PHE A 133 -14.03 11.99 -0.84
CA PHE A 133 -14.49 12.03 0.54
C PHE A 133 -15.95 12.48 0.51
N GLN A 134 -16.88 11.52 0.49
CA GLN A 134 -18.32 11.79 0.49
C GLN A 134 -18.77 12.70 -0.68
N GLY A 135 -18.21 12.47 -1.88
CA GLY A 135 -18.49 13.28 -3.07
C GLY A 135 -17.61 14.51 -3.24
N GLU A 136 -16.74 14.83 -2.26
CA GLU A 136 -15.75 15.89 -2.38
C GLU A 136 -14.39 15.33 -2.79
N LYS A 137 -13.80 15.85 -3.87
CA LYS A 137 -12.47 15.45 -4.32
C LYS A 137 -11.39 16.25 -3.57
N ILE A 138 -10.67 15.59 -2.68
CA ILE A 138 -9.62 16.20 -1.84
C ILE A 138 -8.30 15.43 -1.89
N SER A 139 -7.24 15.98 -1.31
CA SER A 139 -5.95 15.29 -1.20
C SER A 139 -6.00 14.19 -0.11
N ALA A 140 -5.19 13.14 -0.26
CA ALA A 140 -5.08 12.09 0.75
C ALA A 140 -4.62 12.60 2.13
N PRO A 141 -3.60 13.49 2.24
CA PRO A 141 -3.23 14.08 3.53
C PRO A 141 -4.36 14.86 4.20
N GLU A 142 -5.16 15.60 3.42
CA GLU A 142 -6.32 16.32 3.95
C GLU A 142 -7.39 15.35 4.46
N ALA A 143 -7.67 14.28 3.71
CA ALA A 143 -8.58 13.23 4.16
C ALA A 143 -8.12 12.58 5.47
N LEU A 144 -6.82 12.28 5.60
CA LEU A 144 -6.25 11.76 6.85
C LEU A 144 -6.45 12.75 8.00
N ALA A 145 -6.20 14.04 7.79
CA ALA A 145 -6.40 15.07 8.81
C ALA A 145 -7.87 15.15 9.26
N ARG A 146 -8.84 15.09 8.32
CA ARG A 146 -10.27 15.03 8.62
C ARG A 146 -10.68 13.75 9.37
N LEU A 147 -9.92 12.66 9.20
CA LEU A 147 -10.09 11.39 9.91
C LEU A 147 -9.27 11.28 11.20
N GLU A 148 -8.62 12.36 11.64
CA GLU A 148 -7.73 12.39 12.82
C GLU A 148 -6.55 11.39 12.72
N LEU A 149 -6.13 11.06 11.50
CA LEU A 149 -4.98 10.22 11.21
C LEU A 149 -3.77 11.06 10.82
N LYS A 150 -2.59 10.53 11.12
CA LYS A 150 -1.31 11.11 10.67
C LYS A 150 -0.77 10.33 9.47
N PRO A 151 -0.11 11.01 8.52
CA PRO A 151 0.71 10.32 7.53
C PRO A 151 1.74 9.41 8.19
N GLU A 152 1.98 8.24 7.60
CA GLU A 152 2.91 7.25 8.16
C GLU A 152 3.59 6.44 7.06
N LEU A 153 4.87 6.10 7.28
CA LEU A 153 5.65 5.30 6.35
C LEU A 153 5.39 3.80 6.54
N TYR A 154 5.47 3.07 5.43
CA TYR A 154 5.49 1.62 5.42
C TYR A 154 6.83 1.11 5.94
N ASN A 155 6.80 0.08 6.81
CA ASN A 155 7.98 -0.68 7.21
C ASN A 155 8.37 -1.68 6.12
N ALA A 156 9.49 -2.39 6.32
CA ALA A 156 9.92 -3.47 5.44
C ALA A 156 8.76 -4.42 5.10
N LYS A 157 8.71 -4.89 3.84
CA LYS A 157 7.64 -5.73 3.24
C LYS A 157 6.24 -5.08 3.11
N GLU A 158 5.89 -4.06 3.88
CA GLU A 158 4.51 -3.56 3.96
C GLU A 158 4.02 -2.89 2.67
N GLY A 159 4.89 -2.20 1.92
CA GLY A 159 4.51 -1.62 0.64
C GLY A 159 4.17 -2.68 -0.42
N LEU A 160 4.75 -3.87 -0.30
CA LEU A 160 4.48 -5.04 -1.16
C LEU A 160 3.31 -5.91 -0.64
N ALA A 161 2.83 -5.68 0.59
CA ALA A 161 1.82 -6.54 1.22
C ALA A 161 0.43 -6.31 0.64
#